data_AF-A0A151UK28-F1
#
_entry.id   AF-A0A151UK28-F1
#
_cell.length_a   1.000
_cell.length_b   1.000
_cell.length_c   1.000
_cell.angle_alpha   90.00
_cell.angle_beta   90.00
_cell.angle_gamma   90.00
#
_symmetry.space_group_name_H-M   'P 1'
#
loop_
_entity.id
_entity.type
_entity.pdbx_description
1 polymer ?
#
loop_
_entity_poly.entity_id
_entity_poly.type
_entity_poly.pdbx_seq_one_letter_code
_entity_poly.pdbx_strand_id
1 'polypeptide(L)' 'MHNRTLADLDQVVTLGGGHGLGRVMSALSFLGSRLTGIVTTTD' A
#
# COMPACT_ATOMS: atom_id res chain seq x y z
N MET A 1 -19.04 8.99 15.61
CA MET A 1 -17.69 8.60 15.15
C MET A 1 -17.74 8.52 13.63
N HIS A 2 -16.88 9.25 12.90
CA HIS A 2 -16.80 9.10 11.44
C HIS A 2 -15.95 7.87 11.11
N ASN A 3 -16.54 6.89 10.42
CA ASN A 3 -15.81 5.75 9.89
C ASN A 3 -15.00 6.20 8.67
N ARG A 4 -13.69 6.38 8.83
CA ARG A 4 -12.78 6.64 7.72
C ARG A 4 -12.43 5.33 7.01
N THR A 5 -12.42 5.36 5.69
CA THR A 5 -11.99 4.26 4.83
C THR A 5 -10.54 4.47 4.38
N LEU A 6 -9.94 3.46 3.75
CA LEU A 6 -8.62 3.60 3.14
C LEU A 6 -8.60 4.65 2.02
N ALA A 7 -9.73 4.86 1.35
CA ALA A 7 -9.86 5.88 0.31
C ALA A 7 -9.78 7.31 0.85
N ASP A 8 -9.94 7.51 2.17
CA ASP A 8 -9.87 8.81 2.82
C ASP A 8 -8.44 9.18 3.29
N LEU A 9 -7.45 8.30 3.14
CA LEU A 9 -6.08 8.51 3.65
C LEU A 9 -5.15 9.15 2.61
N ASP A 10 -4.65 10.37 2.85
CA ASP A 10 -3.81 11.08 1.86
C ASP A 10 -2.60 10.27 1.36
N GLN A 11 -2.00 9.42 2.20
CA GLN A 11 -0.96 8.47 1.79
C GLN A 11 -1.10 7.12 2.49
N VAL A 12 -0.74 6.06 1.77
CA VAL A 12 -0.67 4.69 2.27
C VAL A 12 0.68 4.09 1.88
N VAL A 13 1.42 3.60 2.87
CA VAL A 13 2.72 2.96 2.67
C VAL A 13 2.61 1.49 3.02
N THR A 14 2.97 0.62 2.08
CA THR A 14 3.08 -0.82 2.30
C THR A 14 4.55 -1.22 2.44
N LEU A 15 4.86 -2.01 3.47
CA LEU A 15 6.21 -2.52 3.74
C LEU A 15 6.20 -4.03 3.56
N GLY A 16 7.15 -4.59 2.81
CA GLY A 16 7.26 -6.05 2.67
C GLY A 16 8.15 -6.46 1.51
N GLY A 17 8.01 -7.69 1.02
CA GLY A 17 8.84 -8.20 -0.08
C GLY A 17 8.16 -9.25 -0.93
N GLY A 18 8.84 -9.63 -2.01
CA GLY A 18 8.43 -10.68 -2.93
C GLY A 18 7.04 -10.48 -3.56
N HIS A 19 6.44 -11.57 -4.02
CA HIS A 19 5.14 -11.58 -4.69
C HIS A 19 3.99 -11.13 -3.79
N GLY A 20 4.11 -11.29 -2.47
CA GLY A 20 3.09 -10.87 -1.50
C GLY A 20 2.84 -9.37 -1.55
N LEU A 21 3.92 -8.57 -1.51
CA LEU A 21 3.82 -7.13 -1.64
C LEU A 21 3.21 -6.73 -2.99
N GLY A 22 3.62 -7.38 -4.08
CA GLY A 22 3.04 -7.14 -5.42
C GLY A 22 1.52 -7.35 -5.46
N ARG A 23 1.00 -8.39 -4.80
CA ARG A 23 -0.45 -8.63 -4.71
C ARG A 23 -1.17 -7.56 -3.90
N VAL A 24 -0.59 -7.11 -2.79
CA VAL A 24 -1.15 -6.00 -1.99
C VAL A 24 -1.17 -4.71 -2.80
N MET A 25 -0.10 -4.39 -3.50
CA MET A 25 -0.01 -3.22 -4.37
C MET A 25 -1.08 -3.25 -5.47
N SER A 26 -1.27 -4.41 -6.10
CA SER A 26 -2.32 -4.60 -7.11
C SER A 26 -3.73 -4.42 -6.55
N ALA A 27 -4.01 -4.99 -5.36
CA ALA A 27 -5.31 -4.88 -4.72
C ALA A 27 -5.64 -3.44 -4.26
N LEU A 28 -4.62 -2.68 -3.89
CA LEU A 28 -4.73 -1.29 -3.46
C LEU A 28 -4.54 -0.27 -4.60
N SER A 29 -4.43 -0.72 -5.86
CA SER A 29 -4.15 0.15 -7.02
C SER A 29 -5.13 1.32 -7.20
N PHE A 30 -6.35 1.22 -6.64
CA PHE A 30 -7.33 2.31 -6.62
C PHE A 30 -6.85 3.57 -5.87
N LEU A 31 -5.82 3.45 -5.02
CA LEU A 31 -5.19 4.58 -4.33
C LEU A 31 -4.23 5.37 -5.23
N GLY A 32 -3.81 4.81 -6.37
CA GLY A 32 -2.99 5.50 -7.38
C GLY A 32 -1.69 6.07 -6.79
N SER A 33 -1.44 7.36 -7.03
CA SER A 33 -0.23 8.07 -6.58
C SER A 33 -0.09 8.19 -5.05
N ARG A 34 -1.15 7.89 -4.30
CA ARG A 34 -1.15 7.91 -2.83
C ARG A 34 -0.57 6.63 -2.23
N LEU A 35 -0.29 5.62 -3.05
CA LEU A 35 0.18 4.32 -2.62
C LEU A 35 1.67 4.15 -2.93
N THR A 36 2.46 3.95 -1.88
CA THR A 36 3.91 3.72 -1.97
C THR A 36 4.25 2.33 -1.43
N GLY A 37 5.06 1.57 -2.16
CA GLY A 37 5.62 0.31 -1.68
C GLY A 37 7.10 0.46 -1.30
N ILE A 38 7.47 -0.02 -0.12
CA ILE A 38 8.86 -0.15 0.31
C ILE A 38 9.20 -1.63 0.34
N VAL A 39 10.17 -2.01 -0.47
CA VAL A 39 10.63 -3.39 -0.61
C VAL A 39 11.73 -3.67 0.41
N THR A 40 11.51 -4.68 1.26
CA THR A 40 12.54 -5.21 2.16
C THR A 40 13.55 -5.99 1.33
N THR A 41 14.78 -5.51 1.33
CA THR A 41 15.94 -6.20 0.76
C THR A 41 16.79 -6.72 1.93
N THR A 42 17.36 -7.91 1.79
CA THR A 42 18.44 -8.38 2.68
C THR A 42 19.76 -8.19 1.95
N ASP A 43 20.88 -8.05 2.68
CA ASP A 43 22.22 -8.26 2.10
C ASP A 43 22.39 -9.75 1.73
#